data_AF-A0A938FZ22-F1
#
_entry.id   AF-A0A938FZ22-F1
#
_cell.length_a   1.000
_cell.length_b   1.000
_cell.length_c   1.000
_cell.angle_alpha   90.00
_cell.angle_beta   90.00
_cell.angle_gamma   90.00
#
_symmetry.space_group_name_H-M   'P 1'
#
loop_
_entity.id
_entity.type
_entity.pdbx_description
1 polymer ?
#
loop_
_entity_poly.entity_id
_entity_poly.type
_entity_poly.pdbx_seq_one_letter_code
_entity_poly.pdbx_strand_id
1 'polypeptide(L)'
;NLDLPHTDAHVTMPAYRTLAEWEARKQSLKQQILSAAGLLPLPEKTPLGPQIFGRIEHPDYSIEKVLLETMPGYYLGGNLFRPLGKGGKRPAVASPHGHWTYGRLEHQPLASIPARGISLARQGYVVFTYDMVGYNDTAQTPHVFGGRREQLWGFGPLGLQLWNSIRVVDFLESLPDVDPSRIAATGASGGGTQVFLLTAVDDRVKVSAPVNMISALMQGGSPCENAPGLRIRASNLEFGAVMAPRPMLMVSATGDWTRNTPAEEFPAIRGIYQLYGQPGNLEQVQIDAPHNYNQASREAVYRFFGKHVLGDPDPTHFAEQTIRVEKLQDMLALHGRALPDNALNYRQLLEQWIRAAKRQNDATRDPRTLRERLALALAVEWPASVQLSSSGDAVTITRPDRGHRIPGLWKPGPGVPLLVVHAQGAKAAMASPVAAETLRTGRPVLAIDAFETGAAVAVRPAPKRHHLTFNPSDDASRVQDILTALAFLETTGAREVRLAGIGDAGLWCLFAAAVARVPVALSADLAGFTGEDSQFEQRFFVPGIQRAGGLRAALRLRAALRFTRKEPE
;
A
#
# COMPACT_ATOMS: atom_id res chain seq x y z
N ASN A 1 22.47 7.19 8.36
CA ASN A 1 21.78 6.29 9.31
C ASN A 1 22.01 4.86 8.84
N LEU A 2 22.61 4.00 9.66
CA LEU A 2 22.87 2.60 9.29
C LEU A 2 21.71 1.67 9.68
N ASP A 3 20.79 2.12 10.53
CA ASP A 3 19.63 1.36 10.96
C ASP A 3 18.39 1.81 10.16
N LEU A 4 18.22 1.20 9.00
CA LEU A 4 17.11 1.45 8.10
C LEU A 4 15.89 0.59 8.48
N PRO A 5 14.66 1.13 8.45
CA PRO A 5 13.46 0.36 8.68
C PRO A 5 13.37 -0.87 7.76
N HIS A 6 12.93 -2.00 8.33
CA HIS A 6 12.77 -3.27 7.65
C HIS A 6 11.65 -4.11 8.30
N THR A 7 11.37 -5.29 7.75
CA THR A 7 10.26 -6.16 8.17
C THR A 7 10.18 -6.41 9.68
N ASP A 8 11.33 -6.71 10.29
CA ASP A 8 11.44 -7.07 11.72
C ASP A 8 11.98 -5.93 12.60
N ALA A 9 12.04 -4.70 12.07
CA ALA A 9 12.41 -3.55 12.89
C ALA A 9 11.25 -3.26 13.86
N HIS A 10 11.56 -3.01 15.13
CA HIS A 10 10.54 -2.56 16.07
C HIS A 10 10.03 -1.18 15.66
N VAL A 11 8.71 -1.05 15.51
CA VAL A 11 8.05 0.19 15.09
C VAL A 11 7.19 0.73 16.21
N THR A 12 7.43 1.98 16.59
CA THR A 12 6.53 2.73 17.46
C THR A 12 5.54 3.53 16.62
N MET A 13 4.23 3.37 16.89
CA MET A 13 3.20 4.17 16.23
C MET A 13 3.35 5.65 16.61
N PRO A 14 3.30 6.59 15.65
CA PRO A 14 3.29 8.01 15.96
C PRO A 14 2.11 8.39 16.86
N ALA A 15 2.31 9.35 17.77
CA ALA A 15 1.24 9.86 18.61
C ALA A 15 0.41 10.91 17.86
N TYR A 16 -0.91 10.74 17.83
CA TYR A 16 -1.86 11.69 17.25
C TYR A 16 -2.65 12.36 18.37
N ARG A 17 -2.63 13.69 18.44
CA ARG A 17 -3.20 14.45 19.57
C ARG A 17 -4.61 14.92 19.31
N THR A 18 -5.02 15.01 18.05
CA THR A 18 -6.35 15.51 17.66
C THR A 18 -6.97 14.63 16.60
N LEU A 19 -8.30 14.62 16.55
CA LEU A 19 -9.05 13.92 15.51
C LEU A 19 -8.70 14.45 14.10
N ALA A 20 -8.49 15.76 13.95
CA ALA A 20 -8.13 16.36 12.67
C ALA A 20 -6.76 15.89 12.15
N GLU A 21 -5.77 15.77 13.06
CA GLU A 21 -4.44 15.23 12.73
C GLU A 21 -4.55 13.78 12.26
N TRP A 22 -5.32 12.95 12.99
CA TRP A 22 -5.54 11.57 12.62
C TRP A 22 -6.31 11.43 11.30
N GLU A 23 -7.39 12.18 11.07
CA GLU A 23 -8.15 12.11 9.82
C GLU A 23 -7.32 12.51 8.60
N ALA A 24 -6.47 13.55 8.72
CA ALA A 24 -5.54 13.91 7.65
C ALA A 24 -4.56 12.76 7.35
N ARG A 25 -4.03 12.12 8.41
CA ARG A 25 -3.14 10.97 8.25
C ARG A 25 -3.85 9.76 7.67
N LYS A 26 -5.07 9.47 8.12
CA LYS A 26 -5.93 8.39 7.64
C LYS A 26 -6.13 8.47 6.13
N GLN A 27 -6.42 9.67 5.58
CA GLN A 27 -6.55 9.86 4.13
C GLN A 27 -5.23 9.59 3.38
N SER A 28 -4.10 10.08 3.92
CA SER A 28 -2.77 9.80 3.35
C SER A 28 -2.46 8.30 3.34
N LEU A 29 -2.76 7.57 4.43
CA LEU A 29 -2.56 6.13 4.52
C LEU A 29 -3.41 5.36 3.49
N LYS A 30 -4.69 5.73 3.32
CA LYS A 30 -5.56 5.12 2.30
C LYS A 30 -4.97 5.29 0.89
N GLN A 31 -4.50 6.49 0.55
CA GLN A 31 -3.86 6.75 -0.75
C GLN A 31 -2.54 5.99 -0.91
N GLN A 32 -1.73 5.91 0.15
CA GLN A 32 -0.46 5.17 0.15
C GLN A 32 -0.69 3.67 -0.08
N ILE A 33 -1.67 3.06 0.61
CA ILE A 33 -2.05 1.65 0.39
C ILE A 33 -2.46 1.42 -1.07
N LEU A 34 -3.35 2.25 -1.61
CA LEU A 34 -3.81 2.12 -2.99
C LEU A 34 -2.69 2.34 -4.01
N SER A 35 -1.79 3.30 -3.77
CA SER A 35 -0.65 3.58 -4.63
C SER A 35 0.33 2.41 -4.65
N ALA A 36 0.74 1.92 -3.47
CA ALA A 36 1.65 0.78 -3.33
C ALA A 36 1.06 -0.52 -3.93
N ALA A 37 -0.25 -0.71 -3.81
CA ALA A 37 -0.98 -1.82 -4.42
C ALA A 37 -1.14 -1.69 -5.96
N GLY A 38 -0.73 -0.58 -6.56
CA GLY A 38 -0.97 -0.29 -7.98
C GLY A 38 -2.44 -0.03 -8.33
N LEU A 39 -3.28 0.22 -7.32
CA LEU A 39 -4.72 0.41 -7.41
C LEU A 39 -5.11 1.90 -7.37
N LEU A 40 -4.19 2.83 -7.66
CA LEU A 40 -4.47 4.27 -7.73
C LEU A 40 -4.28 4.83 -9.16
N PRO A 41 -5.36 5.21 -9.87
CA PRO A 41 -6.77 5.05 -9.50
C PRO A 41 -7.21 3.57 -9.54
N LEU A 42 -8.33 3.27 -8.89
CA LEU A 42 -8.90 1.92 -8.86
C LEU A 42 -9.12 1.43 -10.30
N PRO A 43 -8.81 0.15 -10.60
CA PRO A 43 -9.27 -0.49 -11.82
C PRO A 43 -10.78 -0.37 -11.99
N GLU A 44 -11.25 -0.41 -13.23
CA GLU A 44 -12.68 -0.48 -13.51
C GLU A 44 -13.26 -1.79 -12.95
N LYS A 45 -14.38 -1.70 -12.23
CA LYS A 45 -15.11 -2.87 -11.72
C LYS A 45 -15.91 -3.51 -12.87
N THR A 46 -15.39 -4.59 -13.45
CA THR A 46 -16.09 -5.37 -14.48
C THR A 46 -17.05 -6.40 -13.86
N PRO A 47 -18.08 -6.88 -14.57
CA PRO A 47 -18.98 -7.92 -14.04
C PRO A 47 -18.21 -9.13 -13.49
N LEU A 48 -18.62 -9.65 -12.34
CA LEU A 48 -17.91 -10.75 -11.65
C LEU A 48 -18.16 -12.13 -12.28
N GLY A 49 -19.24 -12.29 -13.04
CA GLY A 49 -19.66 -13.57 -13.63
C GLY A 49 -19.62 -14.76 -12.65
N PRO A 50 -20.24 -14.66 -11.46
CA PRO A 50 -20.03 -15.66 -10.41
C PRO A 50 -20.53 -17.04 -10.85
N GLN A 51 -19.63 -18.02 -10.83
CA GLN A 51 -19.99 -19.43 -11.00
C GLN A 51 -20.11 -20.08 -9.63
N ILE A 52 -21.34 -20.28 -9.13
CA ILE A 52 -21.62 -20.95 -7.86
C ILE A 52 -22.17 -22.36 -8.16
N PHE A 53 -21.50 -23.42 -7.72
CA PHE A 53 -21.87 -24.79 -8.07
C PHE A 53 -21.34 -25.83 -7.08
N GLY A 54 -21.74 -27.09 -7.29
CA GLY A 54 -21.25 -28.23 -6.49
C GLY A 54 -21.68 -28.14 -5.03
N ARG A 55 -22.94 -27.74 -4.79
CA ARG A 55 -23.54 -27.57 -3.47
C ARG A 55 -23.50 -28.89 -2.69
N ILE A 56 -22.89 -28.83 -1.51
CA ILE A 56 -22.87 -29.90 -0.51
C ILE A 56 -23.76 -29.43 0.63
N GLU A 57 -24.86 -30.15 0.87
CA GLU A 57 -25.81 -29.83 1.94
C GLU A 57 -25.54 -30.68 3.18
N HIS A 58 -25.50 -30.00 4.33
CA HIS A 58 -25.58 -30.58 5.67
C HIS A 58 -26.92 -30.19 6.30
N PRO A 59 -27.28 -30.67 7.50
CA PRO A 59 -28.57 -30.33 8.11
C PRO A 59 -28.81 -28.83 8.34
N ASP A 60 -27.76 -28.07 8.65
CA ASP A 60 -27.84 -26.69 9.15
C ASP A 60 -27.02 -25.67 8.34
N TYR A 61 -26.19 -26.13 7.39
CA TYR A 61 -25.44 -25.28 6.47
C TYR A 61 -25.21 -25.97 5.12
N SER A 62 -24.80 -25.20 4.11
CA SER A 62 -24.31 -25.72 2.83
C SER A 62 -22.94 -25.14 2.49
N ILE A 63 -22.18 -25.86 1.67
CA ILE A 63 -20.91 -25.41 1.08
C ILE A 63 -21.06 -25.42 -0.43
N GLU A 64 -20.66 -24.35 -1.11
CA GLU A 64 -20.65 -24.25 -2.56
C GLU A 64 -19.26 -23.81 -3.04
N LYS A 65 -18.84 -24.31 -4.21
CA LYS A 65 -17.64 -23.84 -4.90
C LYS A 65 -17.96 -22.57 -5.65
N VAL A 66 -17.04 -21.61 -5.63
CA VAL A 66 -17.19 -20.35 -6.35
C VAL A 66 -15.96 -20.07 -7.19
N LEU A 67 -16.18 -19.60 -8.42
CA LEU A 67 -15.17 -18.98 -9.27
C LEU A 67 -15.67 -17.59 -9.69
N LEU A 68 -14.87 -16.55 -9.46
CA LEU A 68 -15.19 -15.14 -9.73
C LEU A 68 -14.18 -14.54 -10.70
N GLU A 69 -14.62 -13.85 -11.74
CA GLU A 69 -13.74 -13.05 -12.60
C GLU A 69 -13.51 -11.68 -11.95
N THR A 70 -12.45 -11.52 -11.15
CA THR A 70 -12.21 -10.29 -10.38
C THR A 70 -11.60 -9.17 -11.24
N MET A 71 -10.91 -9.53 -12.31
CA MET A 71 -10.51 -8.67 -13.43
C MET A 71 -10.70 -9.47 -14.72
N PRO A 72 -10.85 -8.84 -15.90
CA PRO A 72 -11.07 -9.60 -17.13
C PRO A 72 -9.97 -10.65 -17.34
N GLY A 73 -10.35 -11.92 -17.42
CA GLY A 73 -9.48 -13.07 -17.55
C GLY A 73 -8.71 -13.48 -16.30
N TYR A 74 -8.95 -12.89 -15.13
CA TYR A 74 -8.33 -13.27 -13.85
C TYR A 74 -9.38 -13.80 -12.87
N TYR A 75 -9.21 -15.05 -12.44
CA TYR A 75 -10.19 -15.75 -11.63
C TYR A 75 -9.74 -15.94 -10.19
N LEU A 76 -10.67 -15.67 -9.27
CA LEU A 76 -10.57 -15.96 -7.84
C LEU A 76 -11.47 -17.16 -7.51
N GLY A 77 -10.87 -18.18 -6.92
CA GLY A 77 -11.59 -19.33 -6.38
C GLY A 77 -11.86 -19.22 -4.88
N GLY A 78 -12.92 -19.89 -4.44
CA GLY A 78 -13.29 -19.92 -3.02
C GLY A 78 -14.43 -20.88 -2.70
N ASN A 79 -14.79 -20.91 -1.43
CA ASN A 79 -15.93 -21.66 -0.91
C ASN A 79 -16.92 -20.72 -0.24
N LEU A 80 -18.19 -20.86 -0.60
CA LEU A 80 -19.30 -20.13 -0.03
C LEU A 80 -20.04 -21.02 0.96
N PHE A 81 -20.00 -20.65 2.24
CA PHE A 81 -20.72 -21.31 3.30
C PHE A 81 -21.99 -20.54 3.59
N ARG A 82 -23.13 -21.23 3.61
CA ARG A 82 -24.43 -20.62 3.85
C ARG A 82 -25.18 -21.35 4.95
N PRO A 83 -25.83 -20.65 5.89
CA PRO A 83 -26.83 -21.25 6.76
C PRO A 83 -28.01 -21.81 5.97
N LEU A 84 -28.57 -22.91 6.47
CA LEU A 84 -29.86 -23.44 6.03
C LEU A 84 -30.93 -23.12 7.08
N GLY A 85 -32.21 -23.15 6.69
CA GLY A 85 -33.34 -22.75 7.54
C GLY A 85 -33.86 -21.32 7.29
N LYS A 86 -34.75 -20.83 8.16
CA LYS A 86 -35.67 -19.70 7.85
C LYS A 86 -34.94 -18.45 7.33
N GLY A 87 -35.53 -17.88 6.27
CA GLY A 87 -34.92 -16.93 5.33
C GLY A 87 -34.92 -15.46 5.75
N GLY A 88 -34.58 -14.60 4.80
CA GLY A 88 -34.31 -13.17 5.03
C GLY A 88 -32.86 -12.82 4.69
N LYS A 89 -32.54 -11.53 4.69
CA LYS A 89 -31.17 -11.07 4.45
C LYS A 89 -30.29 -11.32 5.66
N ARG A 90 -29.09 -11.85 5.42
CA ARG A 90 -28.15 -12.34 6.43
C ARG A 90 -26.88 -11.48 6.43
N PRO A 91 -26.21 -11.35 7.58
CA PRO A 91 -24.87 -10.77 7.59
C PRO A 91 -23.90 -11.65 6.78
N ALA A 92 -22.83 -11.04 6.28
CA ALA A 92 -21.82 -11.75 5.51
C ALA A 92 -20.41 -11.57 6.07
N VAL A 93 -19.52 -12.53 5.81
CA VAL A 93 -18.12 -12.50 6.24
C VAL A 93 -17.18 -12.76 5.07
N ALA A 94 -16.32 -11.79 4.78
CA ALA A 94 -15.16 -11.96 3.91
C ALA A 94 -14.03 -12.62 4.72
N SER A 95 -13.57 -13.80 4.29
CA SER A 95 -12.72 -14.66 5.12
C SER A 95 -11.43 -15.10 4.42
N PRO A 96 -10.46 -14.19 4.19
CA PRO A 96 -9.16 -14.54 3.62
C PRO A 96 -8.38 -15.48 4.54
N HIS A 97 -7.45 -16.24 3.97
CA HIS A 97 -6.53 -17.10 4.70
C HIS A 97 -5.11 -16.53 4.72
N GLY A 98 -4.29 -16.99 5.66
CA GLY A 98 -2.85 -16.77 5.72
C GLY A 98 -2.08 -17.92 5.08
N HIS A 99 -0.76 -17.90 5.27
CA HIS A 99 0.19 -18.81 4.64
C HIS A 99 0.22 -20.21 5.29
N TRP A 100 -0.89 -20.93 5.19
CA TRP A 100 -0.93 -22.36 5.50
C TRP A 100 -0.77 -23.21 4.25
N THR A 101 -0.36 -24.46 4.42
CA THR A 101 -0.02 -25.39 3.33
C THR A 101 -1.16 -25.53 2.32
N TYR A 102 -2.40 -25.69 2.80
CA TYR A 102 -3.57 -25.87 1.95
C TYR A 102 -4.41 -24.59 1.78
N GLY A 103 -3.88 -23.44 2.18
CA GLY A 103 -4.57 -22.15 2.06
C GLY A 103 -5.97 -22.16 2.69
N ARG A 104 -7.02 -21.81 1.92
CA ARG A 104 -8.41 -21.82 2.39
C ARG A 104 -8.95 -23.21 2.80
N LEU A 105 -8.24 -24.27 2.45
CA LEU A 105 -8.61 -25.66 2.75
C LEU A 105 -7.90 -26.23 3.97
N GLU A 106 -7.04 -25.45 4.62
CA GLU A 106 -6.28 -25.90 5.78
C GLU A 106 -7.18 -26.33 6.94
N HIS A 107 -6.90 -27.51 7.49
CA HIS A 107 -7.59 -28.06 8.66
C HIS A 107 -6.61 -28.82 9.56
N GLN A 108 -6.15 -28.14 10.62
CA GLN A 108 -5.29 -28.68 11.67
C GLN A 108 -5.56 -27.97 13.01
N PRO A 109 -5.06 -28.47 14.16
CA PRO A 109 -5.35 -27.88 15.46
C PRO A 109 -5.00 -26.38 15.56
N LEU A 110 -3.90 -25.95 14.92
CA LEU A 110 -3.46 -24.55 14.94
C LEU A 110 -4.25 -23.65 13.99
N ALA A 111 -4.92 -24.18 12.97
CA ALA A 111 -5.69 -23.38 12.02
C ALA A 111 -6.69 -24.24 11.25
N SER A 112 -7.94 -23.79 11.17
CA SER A 112 -8.96 -24.44 10.37
C SER A 112 -9.87 -23.43 9.70
N ILE A 113 -9.74 -23.28 8.38
CA ILE A 113 -10.55 -22.37 7.57
C ILE A 113 -11.93 -22.97 7.30
N PRO A 114 -12.07 -24.27 6.98
CA PRO A 114 -13.38 -24.91 6.90
C PRO A 114 -14.15 -24.83 8.21
N ALA A 115 -13.51 -25.04 9.37
CA ALA A 115 -14.17 -24.85 10.67
C ALA A 115 -14.74 -23.43 10.80
N ARG A 116 -13.91 -22.43 10.49
CA ARG A 116 -14.32 -21.02 10.52
C ARG A 116 -15.53 -20.75 9.64
N GLY A 117 -15.53 -21.26 8.41
CA GLY A 117 -16.66 -21.12 7.48
C GLY A 117 -17.93 -21.79 7.98
N ILE A 118 -17.81 -23.05 8.43
CA ILE A 118 -18.94 -23.87 8.92
C ILE A 118 -19.56 -23.27 10.18
N SER A 119 -18.74 -22.93 11.18
CA SER A 119 -19.24 -22.40 12.46
C SER A 119 -19.93 -21.05 12.29
N LEU A 120 -19.37 -20.14 11.49
CA LEU A 120 -20.03 -18.87 11.18
C LEU A 120 -21.32 -19.09 10.36
N ALA A 121 -21.32 -20.03 9.41
CA ALA A 121 -22.56 -20.38 8.70
C ALA A 121 -23.65 -20.87 9.66
N ARG A 122 -23.32 -21.76 10.60
CA ARG A 122 -24.26 -22.22 11.65
C ARG A 122 -24.78 -21.10 12.54
N GLN A 123 -23.99 -20.05 12.76
CA GLN A 123 -24.39 -18.85 13.50
C GLN A 123 -25.21 -17.86 12.67
N GLY A 124 -25.46 -18.14 11.39
CA GLY A 124 -26.35 -17.34 10.53
C GLY A 124 -25.66 -16.43 9.52
N TYR A 125 -24.33 -16.52 9.36
CA TYR A 125 -23.58 -15.69 8.41
C TYR A 125 -23.43 -16.36 7.03
N VAL A 126 -23.51 -15.58 5.96
CA VAL A 126 -23.00 -16.01 4.64
C VAL A 126 -21.50 -15.78 4.62
N VAL A 127 -20.69 -16.82 4.49
CA VAL A 127 -19.22 -16.71 4.59
C VAL A 127 -18.58 -17.06 3.27
N PHE A 128 -17.71 -16.18 2.77
CA PHE A 128 -16.87 -16.49 1.64
C PHE A 128 -15.41 -16.61 2.06
N THR A 129 -14.88 -17.84 2.02
CA THR A 129 -13.44 -18.10 2.12
C THR A 129 -12.86 -18.14 0.71
N TYR A 130 -11.74 -17.48 0.49
CA TYR A 130 -11.21 -17.29 -0.87
C TYR A 130 -9.70 -17.33 -0.88
N ASP A 131 -9.17 -17.74 -2.02
CA ASP A 131 -7.75 -18.00 -2.19
C ASP A 131 -6.91 -16.73 -2.14
N MET A 132 -5.72 -16.86 -1.56
CA MET A 132 -4.60 -15.98 -1.84
C MET A 132 -4.16 -16.14 -3.30
N VAL A 133 -3.48 -15.12 -3.82
CA VAL A 133 -2.90 -15.15 -5.17
C VAL A 133 -1.89 -16.30 -5.25
N GLY A 134 -2.00 -17.16 -6.26
CA GLY A 134 -1.13 -18.32 -6.44
C GLY A 134 -1.44 -19.53 -5.56
N TYR A 135 -2.60 -19.56 -4.90
CA TYR A 135 -3.09 -20.71 -4.13
C TYR A 135 -4.28 -21.38 -4.81
N ASN A 136 -4.38 -22.70 -4.64
CA ASN A 136 -5.51 -23.54 -5.03
C ASN A 136 -6.09 -23.21 -6.42
N ASP A 137 -7.28 -22.62 -6.50
CA ASP A 137 -7.97 -22.33 -7.76
C ASP A 137 -7.56 -20.97 -8.36
N THR A 138 -6.73 -20.19 -7.66
CA THR A 138 -6.26 -18.85 -8.07
C THR A 138 -4.78 -18.90 -8.49
N ALA A 139 -4.42 -19.92 -9.28
CA ALA A 139 -3.04 -20.26 -9.65
C ALA A 139 -2.59 -19.70 -11.02
N GLN A 140 -3.31 -18.73 -11.60
CA GLN A 140 -2.92 -18.06 -12.85
C GLN A 140 -1.61 -17.24 -12.73
N THR A 141 -1.21 -16.93 -11.49
CA THR A 141 0.07 -16.32 -11.13
C THR A 141 0.76 -17.18 -10.06
N PRO A 142 2.09 -17.14 -9.93
CA PRO A 142 2.74 -17.66 -8.74
C PRO A 142 2.34 -16.85 -7.49
N HIS A 143 2.56 -17.41 -6.30
CA HIS A 143 2.33 -16.67 -5.04
C HIS A 143 3.39 -15.58 -4.80
N VAL A 144 4.62 -15.83 -5.27
CA VAL A 144 5.77 -14.93 -5.12
C VAL A 144 6.22 -14.45 -6.50
N PHE A 145 6.06 -13.15 -6.75
CA PHE A 145 6.58 -12.46 -7.93
C PHE A 145 6.75 -10.96 -7.64
N GLY A 146 7.42 -10.25 -8.54
CA GLY A 146 7.68 -8.82 -8.41
C GLY A 146 9.03 -8.41 -9.00
N GLY A 147 9.27 -8.75 -10.27
CA GLY A 147 10.46 -8.28 -10.99
C GLY A 147 10.47 -6.76 -11.16
N ARG A 148 11.59 -6.21 -11.64
CA ARG A 148 11.76 -4.74 -11.77
C ARG A 148 10.67 -4.14 -12.66
N ARG A 149 10.39 -4.73 -13.82
CA ARG A 149 9.29 -4.33 -14.70
C ARG A 149 7.93 -4.35 -13.99
N GLU A 150 7.59 -5.41 -13.28
CA GLU A 150 6.34 -5.49 -12.53
C GLU A 150 6.24 -4.39 -11.46
N GLN A 151 7.34 -4.11 -10.76
CA GLN A 151 7.41 -3.04 -9.76
C GLN A 151 7.19 -1.66 -10.38
N LEU A 152 7.72 -1.36 -11.58
CA LEU A 152 7.47 -0.08 -12.27
C LEU A 152 5.96 0.17 -12.49
N TRP A 153 5.21 -0.90 -12.76
CA TRP A 153 3.78 -0.87 -13.04
C TRP A 153 2.90 -1.13 -11.81
N GLY A 154 3.48 -1.29 -10.63
CA GLY A 154 2.74 -1.61 -9.41
C GLY A 154 1.97 -2.93 -9.50
N PHE A 155 2.44 -3.87 -10.33
CA PHE A 155 1.85 -5.19 -10.46
C PHE A 155 2.53 -6.14 -9.47
N GLY A 156 1.79 -6.68 -8.53
CA GLY A 156 2.35 -7.51 -7.46
C GLY A 156 1.28 -8.31 -6.72
N PRO A 157 1.68 -9.34 -5.95
CA PRO A 157 0.73 -10.22 -5.27
C PRO A 157 -0.15 -9.48 -4.27
N LEU A 158 0.36 -8.46 -3.58
CA LEU A 158 -0.45 -7.62 -2.67
C LEU A 158 -1.55 -6.88 -3.43
N GLY A 159 -1.23 -6.28 -4.58
CA GLY A 159 -2.20 -5.53 -5.39
C GLY A 159 -3.33 -6.42 -5.89
N LEU A 160 -2.98 -7.62 -6.39
CA LEU A 160 -3.96 -8.61 -6.82
C LEU A 160 -4.81 -9.13 -5.64
N GLN A 161 -4.22 -9.41 -4.47
CA GLN A 161 -4.95 -9.88 -3.28
C GLN A 161 -5.89 -8.82 -2.71
N LEU A 162 -5.43 -7.58 -2.61
CA LEU A 162 -6.27 -6.47 -2.12
C LEU A 162 -7.41 -6.21 -3.09
N TRP A 163 -7.14 -6.22 -4.40
CA TRP A 163 -8.20 -6.11 -5.41
C TRP A 163 -9.20 -7.26 -5.30
N ASN A 164 -8.74 -8.51 -5.23
CA ASN A 164 -9.60 -9.67 -4.99
C ASN A 164 -10.48 -9.47 -3.74
N SER A 165 -9.91 -8.98 -2.64
CA SER A 165 -10.64 -8.71 -1.40
C SER A 165 -11.72 -7.63 -1.57
N ILE A 166 -11.44 -6.55 -2.29
CA ILE A 166 -12.44 -5.52 -2.65
C ILE A 166 -13.56 -6.13 -3.49
N ARG A 167 -13.20 -6.96 -4.48
CA ARG A 167 -14.15 -7.65 -5.37
C ARG A 167 -14.96 -8.73 -4.67
N VAL A 168 -14.44 -9.33 -3.59
CA VAL A 168 -15.19 -10.21 -2.69
C VAL A 168 -16.31 -9.46 -1.98
N VAL A 169 -16.07 -8.22 -1.53
CA VAL A 169 -17.15 -7.41 -0.94
C VAL A 169 -18.24 -7.13 -1.99
N ASP A 170 -17.85 -6.82 -3.23
CA ASP A 170 -18.81 -6.68 -4.34
C ASP A 170 -19.60 -7.98 -4.61
N PHE A 171 -18.95 -9.14 -4.52
CA PHE A 171 -19.61 -10.43 -4.64
C PHE A 171 -20.63 -10.66 -3.52
N LEU A 172 -20.24 -10.46 -2.27
CA LEU A 172 -21.12 -10.64 -1.12
C LEU A 172 -22.36 -9.74 -1.21
N GLU A 173 -22.19 -8.46 -1.57
CA GLU A 173 -23.31 -7.52 -1.75
C GLU A 173 -24.25 -7.92 -2.90
N SER A 174 -23.76 -8.67 -3.89
CA SER A 174 -24.56 -9.14 -5.02
C SER A 174 -25.45 -10.34 -4.69
N LEU A 175 -25.20 -11.04 -3.58
CA LEU A 175 -25.98 -12.21 -3.20
C LEU A 175 -27.36 -11.79 -2.65
N PRO A 176 -28.47 -12.39 -3.14
CA PRO A 176 -29.82 -11.95 -2.79
C PRO A 176 -30.17 -12.18 -1.30
N ASP A 177 -29.48 -13.12 -0.66
CA ASP A 177 -29.63 -13.49 0.74
C ASP A 177 -28.68 -12.73 1.68
N VAL A 178 -27.88 -11.77 1.18
CA VAL A 178 -26.96 -10.95 1.99
C VAL A 178 -27.55 -9.56 2.28
N ASP A 179 -27.32 -9.10 3.51
CA ASP A 179 -27.54 -7.74 3.94
C ASP A 179 -26.24 -6.91 3.77
N PRO A 180 -26.18 -5.98 2.80
CA PRO A 180 -24.97 -5.21 2.53
C PRO A 180 -24.58 -4.27 3.68
N SER A 181 -25.49 -3.95 4.61
CA SER A 181 -25.14 -3.14 5.79
C SER A 181 -24.49 -3.95 6.91
N ARG A 182 -24.33 -5.27 6.78
CA ARG A 182 -23.79 -6.17 7.81
C ARG A 182 -22.70 -7.09 7.26
N ILE A 183 -21.65 -6.49 6.68
CA ILE A 183 -20.47 -7.22 6.20
C ILE A 183 -19.35 -7.14 7.22
N ALA A 184 -18.80 -8.28 7.63
CA ALA A 184 -17.62 -8.38 8.48
C ALA A 184 -16.42 -9.01 7.73
N ALA A 185 -15.21 -8.88 8.27
CA ALA A 185 -14.02 -9.51 7.70
C ALA A 185 -13.10 -10.11 8.77
N THR A 186 -12.57 -11.32 8.52
CA THR A 186 -11.61 -11.97 9.43
C THR A 186 -10.64 -12.90 8.71
N GLY A 187 -9.40 -12.94 9.21
CA GLY A 187 -8.31 -13.77 8.69
C GLY A 187 -7.10 -13.67 9.62
N ALA A 188 -6.23 -14.69 9.60
CA ALA A 188 -4.99 -14.66 10.40
C ALA A 188 -3.73 -14.55 9.56
N SER A 189 -2.65 -14.05 10.15
CA SER A 189 -1.33 -13.92 9.49
C SER A 189 -1.44 -13.06 8.22
N GLY A 190 -0.95 -13.54 7.08
CA GLY A 190 -1.18 -12.91 5.77
C GLY A 190 -2.66 -12.60 5.46
N GLY A 191 -3.60 -13.41 5.94
CA GLY A 191 -5.04 -13.10 5.85
C GLY A 191 -5.46 -11.95 6.76
N GLY A 192 -4.82 -11.81 7.94
CA GLY A 192 -4.97 -10.65 8.82
C GLY A 192 -4.43 -9.37 8.16
N THR A 193 -3.31 -9.47 7.43
CA THR A 193 -2.80 -8.39 6.57
C THR A 193 -3.86 -7.95 5.55
N GLN A 194 -4.49 -8.89 4.84
CA GLN A 194 -5.54 -8.55 3.90
C GLN A 194 -6.76 -7.91 4.57
N VAL A 195 -7.15 -8.35 5.77
CA VAL A 195 -8.28 -7.77 6.51
C VAL A 195 -8.04 -6.30 6.82
N PHE A 196 -6.91 -5.95 7.46
CA PHE A 196 -6.69 -4.54 7.82
C PHE A 196 -6.40 -3.64 6.62
N LEU A 197 -5.84 -4.17 5.52
CA LEU A 197 -5.69 -3.41 4.28
C LEU A 197 -7.04 -3.21 3.57
N LEU A 198 -7.90 -4.23 3.54
CA LEU A 198 -9.25 -4.14 2.98
C LEU A 198 -10.08 -3.12 3.76
N THR A 199 -10.14 -3.23 5.09
CA THR A 199 -10.94 -2.32 5.90
C THR A 199 -10.41 -0.89 5.84
N ALA A 200 -9.11 -0.69 5.60
CA ALA A 200 -8.55 0.64 5.39
C ALA A 200 -9.13 1.32 4.13
N VAL A 201 -9.27 0.58 3.03
CA VAL A 201 -9.67 1.16 1.73
C VAL A 201 -11.13 0.96 1.35
N ASP A 202 -11.86 0.10 2.07
CA ASP A 202 -13.27 -0.22 1.81
C ASP A 202 -14.12 -0.05 3.09
N ASP A 203 -14.96 0.99 3.10
CA ASP A 203 -15.81 1.34 4.24
C ASP A 203 -17.11 0.50 4.31
N ARG A 204 -17.33 -0.42 3.36
CA ARG A 204 -18.47 -1.36 3.38
C ARG A 204 -18.32 -2.45 4.44
N VAL A 205 -17.10 -2.84 4.77
CA VAL A 205 -16.84 -3.76 5.90
C VAL A 205 -17.10 -3.03 7.22
N LYS A 206 -18.08 -3.48 8.01
CA LYS A 206 -18.56 -2.81 9.22
C LYS A 206 -17.87 -3.28 10.50
N VAL A 207 -17.44 -4.53 10.53
CA VAL A 207 -16.80 -5.16 11.70
C VAL A 207 -15.60 -5.99 11.23
N SER A 208 -14.48 -6.00 11.96
CA SER A 208 -13.33 -6.82 11.56
C SER A 208 -12.62 -7.50 12.71
N ALA A 209 -11.91 -8.58 12.37
CA ALA A 209 -11.00 -9.27 13.28
C ALA A 209 -9.73 -9.71 12.54
N PRO A 210 -8.70 -8.84 12.42
CA PRO A 210 -7.37 -9.27 12.00
C PRO A 210 -6.72 -10.09 13.13
N VAL A 211 -6.39 -11.34 12.84
CA VAL A 211 -5.84 -12.29 13.82
C VAL A 211 -4.33 -12.43 13.64
N ASN A 212 -3.57 -12.29 14.72
CA ASN A 212 -2.12 -12.54 14.80
C ASN A 212 -1.29 -11.80 13.74
N MET A 213 -1.58 -10.52 13.45
CA MET A 213 -0.84 -9.79 12.40
C MET A 213 -0.56 -8.31 12.64
N ILE A 214 -1.46 -7.56 13.30
CA ILE A 214 -1.14 -6.18 13.70
C ILE A 214 -0.04 -6.27 14.76
N SER A 215 1.17 -5.82 14.42
CA SER A 215 2.36 -5.98 15.25
C SER A 215 3.32 -4.82 15.09
N ALA A 216 4.01 -4.46 16.18
CA ALA A 216 5.13 -3.54 16.22
C ALA A 216 6.46 -4.24 15.87
N LEU A 217 6.52 -5.57 15.94
CA LEU A 217 7.75 -6.36 15.80
C LEU A 217 7.93 -7.04 14.44
N MET A 218 6.84 -7.29 13.70
CA MET A 218 6.89 -7.93 12.38
C MET A 218 5.82 -7.36 11.44
N GLN A 219 6.24 -6.88 10.27
CA GLN A 219 5.39 -6.11 9.35
C GLN A 219 4.80 -6.92 8.17
N GLY A 220 5.10 -8.21 8.07
CA GLY A 220 4.65 -9.12 7.02
C GLY A 220 5.83 -9.91 6.45
N GLY A 221 5.68 -11.22 6.31
CA GLY A 221 6.74 -12.07 5.80
C GLY A 221 6.79 -12.13 4.28
N SER A 222 5.66 -12.00 3.58
CA SER A 222 5.58 -12.27 2.14
C SER A 222 5.55 -10.98 1.28
N PRO A 223 5.97 -11.01 0.01
CA PRO A 223 5.67 -9.93 -0.94
C PRO A 223 4.17 -9.64 -1.08
N CYS A 224 3.30 -10.61 -0.80
CA CYS A 224 1.85 -10.41 -0.79
C CYS A 224 1.37 -9.52 0.37
N GLU A 225 2.27 -9.20 1.32
CA GLU A 225 2.06 -8.34 2.49
C GLU A 225 2.94 -7.07 2.43
N ASN A 226 3.89 -6.99 1.49
CA ASN A 226 4.94 -5.98 1.43
C ASN A 226 5.15 -5.48 -0.02
N ALA A 227 4.20 -4.72 -0.52
CA ALA A 227 4.38 -4.01 -1.78
C ALA A 227 5.39 -2.86 -1.61
N PRO A 228 6.25 -2.58 -2.61
CA PRO A 228 7.11 -1.40 -2.59
C PRO A 228 6.32 -0.11 -2.32
N GLY A 229 6.88 0.78 -1.50
CA GLY A 229 6.26 2.03 -1.07
C GLY A 229 5.21 1.91 0.04
N LEU A 230 4.78 0.68 0.41
CA LEU A 230 3.68 0.50 1.35
C LEU A 230 3.98 1.08 2.74
N ARG A 231 5.17 0.85 3.29
CA ARG A 231 5.55 1.21 4.68
C ARG A 231 6.61 2.29 4.77
N ILE A 232 6.73 3.15 3.74
CA ILE A 232 7.55 4.36 3.86
C ILE A 232 6.87 5.25 4.90
N ARG A 233 7.47 5.30 6.10
CA ARG A 233 6.95 6.03 7.27
C ARG A 233 5.53 5.61 7.66
N ALA A 234 5.19 4.34 7.51
CA ALA A 234 3.90 3.78 7.91
C ALA A 234 4.08 2.35 8.45
N SER A 235 3.10 1.83 9.19
CA SER A 235 3.18 0.48 9.77
C SER A 235 1.83 -0.21 9.87
N ASN A 236 1.85 -1.50 10.21
CA ASN A 236 0.64 -2.29 10.48
C ASN A 236 -0.24 -1.67 11.58
N LEU A 237 0.35 -0.95 12.55
CA LEU A 237 -0.41 -0.30 13.62
C LEU A 237 -1.29 0.82 13.04
N GLU A 238 -0.70 1.70 12.23
CA GLU A 238 -1.44 2.76 11.56
C GLU A 238 -2.47 2.21 10.58
N PHE A 239 -2.13 1.18 9.79
CA PHE A 239 -3.09 0.55 8.87
C PHE A 239 -4.28 -0.08 9.60
N GLY A 240 -4.02 -0.80 10.70
CA GLY A 240 -5.08 -1.33 11.57
C GLY A 240 -5.96 -0.23 12.17
N ALA A 241 -5.36 0.90 12.54
CA ALA A 241 -6.09 2.04 13.09
C ALA A 241 -6.99 2.76 12.08
N VAL A 242 -6.74 2.68 10.76
CA VAL A 242 -7.57 3.33 9.71
C VAL A 242 -9.06 2.95 9.83
N MET A 243 -9.36 1.74 10.32
CA MET A 243 -10.73 1.28 10.48
C MET A 243 -11.54 2.09 11.52
N ALA A 244 -10.88 2.78 12.46
CA ALA A 244 -11.54 3.56 13.49
C ALA A 244 -12.55 4.55 12.87
N PRO A 245 -13.77 4.70 13.45
CA PRO A 245 -14.22 4.11 14.71
C PRO A 245 -15.01 2.78 14.59
N ARG A 246 -14.97 2.08 13.44
CA ARG A 246 -15.75 0.84 13.23
C ARG A 246 -15.24 -0.29 14.15
N PRO A 247 -16.10 -1.18 14.67
CA PRO A 247 -15.68 -2.23 15.58
C PRO A 247 -14.58 -3.15 15.05
N MET A 248 -13.51 -3.34 15.84
CA MET A 248 -12.41 -4.26 15.53
C MET A 248 -11.99 -5.09 16.75
N LEU A 249 -11.77 -6.38 16.54
CA LEU A 249 -11.13 -7.28 17.52
C LEU A 249 -9.69 -7.57 17.10
N MET A 250 -8.74 -7.23 17.96
CA MET A 250 -7.34 -7.64 17.82
C MET A 250 -7.12 -8.96 18.56
N VAL A 251 -6.98 -10.05 17.81
CA VAL A 251 -6.58 -11.35 18.38
C VAL A 251 -5.07 -11.48 18.26
N SER A 252 -4.39 -11.79 19.36
CA SER A 252 -2.95 -12.05 19.40
C SER A 252 -2.62 -13.40 20.02
N ALA A 253 -1.37 -13.83 19.89
CA ALA A 253 -0.87 -15.05 20.52
C ALA A 253 0.37 -14.78 21.40
N THR A 254 0.57 -15.59 22.43
CA THR A 254 1.75 -15.53 23.30
C THR A 254 3.02 -15.98 22.58
N GLY A 255 2.90 -16.92 21.64
CA GLY A 255 4.02 -17.56 20.94
C GLY A 255 4.40 -16.98 19.58
N ASP A 256 3.97 -15.77 19.22
CA ASP A 256 4.34 -15.13 17.95
C ASP A 256 4.71 -13.64 18.09
N TRP A 257 4.88 -12.94 16.96
CA TRP A 257 5.23 -11.52 16.89
C TRP A 257 4.16 -10.57 17.46
N THR A 258 2.95 -11.05 17.73
CA THR A 258 1.87 -10.29 18.37
C THR A 258 1.85 -10.43 19.89
N ARG A 259 2.86 -11.07 20.49
CA ARG A 259 2.97 -11.25 21.95
C ARG A 259 2.89 -9.95 22.75
N ASN A 260 3.32 -8.82 22.17
CA ASN A 260 3.30 -7.51 22.83
C ASN A 260 1.98 -6.75 22.63
N THR A 261 1.02 -7.29 21.86
CA THR A 261 -0.26 -6.62 21.55
C THR A 261 -0.98 -6.05 22.76
N PRO A 262 -1.13 -6.75 23.90
CA PRO A 262 -1.77 -6.17 25.08
C PRO A 262 -1.07 -4.93 25.63
N ALA A 263 0.26 -4.85 25.50
CA ALA A 263 1.10 -3.83 26.12
C ALA A 263 1.48 -2.67 25.18
N GLU A 264 1.56 -2.92 23.87
CA GLU A 264 2.06 -1.94 22.89
C GLU A 264 1.02 -1.61 21.82
N GLU A 265 0.65 -2.56 20.97
CA GLU A 265 -0.17 -2.31 19.78
C GLU A 265 -1.62 -1.94 20.13
N PHE A 266 -2.24 -2.64 21.08
CA PHE A 266 -3.63 -2.37 21.47
C PHE A 266 -3.78 -0.99 22.13
N PRO A 267 -2.98 -0.60 23.14
CA PRO A 267 -3.06 0.76 23.69
C PRO A 267 -2.84 1.86 22.65
N ALA A 268 -1.89 1.68 21.72
CA ALA A 268 -1.62 2.65 20.65
C ALA A 268 -2.83 2.85 19.73
N ILE A 269 -3.43 1.76 19.23
CA ILE A 269 -4.60 1.84 18.35
C ILE A 269 -5.84 2.30 19.13
N ARG A 270 -5.99 1.91 20.40
CA ARG A 270 -7.08 2.38 21.25
C ARG A 270 -7.06 3.90 21.44
N GLY A 271 -5.87 4.51 21.48
CA GLY A 271 -5.69 5.96 21.48
C GLY A 271 -6.36 6.64 20.29
N ILE A 272 -6.32 6.03 19.11
CA ILE A 272 -7.06 6.53 17.94
C ILE A 272 -8.56 6.43 18.14
N TYR A 273 -9.07 5.31 18.64
CA TYR A 273 -10.50 5.16 18.91
C TYR A 273 -11.00 6.16 19.99
N GLN A 274 -10.14 6.55 20.93
CA GLN A 274 -10.43 7.61 21.91
C GLN A 274 -10.62 8.98 21.24
N LEU A 275 -9.86 9.30 20.18
CA LEU A 275 -10.05 10.56 19.43
C LEU A 275 -11.45 10.65 18.78
N TYR A 276 -12.07 9.51 18.48
CA TYR A 276 -13.45 9.43 17.99
C TYR A 276 -14.50 9.36 19.11
N GLY A 277 -14.09 9.33 20.38
CA GLY A 277 -14.99 9.09 21.50
C GLY A 277 -15.57 7.68 21.55
N GLN A 278 -14.97 6.70 20.85
CA GLN A 278 -15.47 5.33 20.72
C GLN A 278 -14.43 4.27 21.13
N PRO A 279 -13.74 4.40 22.28
CA PRO A 279 -12.69 3.45 22.69
C PRO A 279 -13.19 2.02 22.93
N GLY A 280 -14.49 1.82 23.15
CA GLY A 280 -15.11 0.51 23.36
C GLY A 280 -15.34 -0.29 22.07
N ASN A 281 -15.17 0.32 20.90
CA ASN A 281 -15.27 -0.37 19.61
C ASN A 281 -13.99 -1.15 19.27
N LEU A 282 -12.90 -0.96 20.01
CA LEU A 282 -11.70 -1.76 19.89
C LEU A 282 -11.61 -2.74 21.07
N GLU A 283 -11.58 -4.03 20.77
CA GLU A 283 -11.43 -5.10 21.75
C GLU A 283 -10.14 -5.89 21.45
N GLN A 284 -9.59 -6.55 22.47
CA GLN A 284 -8.37 -7.35 22.35
C GLN A 284 -8.49 -8.64 23.16
N VAL A 285 -7.93 -9.72 22.62
CA VAL A 285 -7.75 -10.99 23.32
C VAL A 285 -6.41 -11.60 22.93
N GLN A 286 -5.69 -12.16 23.90
CA GLN A 286 -4.46 -12.91 23.68
C GLN A 286 -4.69 -14.39 23.98
N ILE A 287 -4.32 -15.25 23.04
CA ILE A 287 -4.46 -16.69 23.15
C ILE A 287 -3.10 -17.30 23.50
N ASP A 288 -3.08 -18.14 24.54
CA ASP A 288 -1.86 -18.89 24.88
C ASP A 288 -1.64 -20.04 23.90
N ALA A 289 -0.86 -19.76 22.86
CA ALA A 289 -0.57 -20.67 21.77
C ALA A 289 0.59 -20.12 20.91
N PRO A 290 1.23 -20.97 20.09
CA PRO A 290 2.01 -20.53 18.93
C PRO A 290 1.16 -19.74 17.94
N HIS A 291 1.78 -19.27 16.85
CA HIS A 291 1.08 -18.61 15.73
C HIS A 291 -0.10 -19.45 15.21
N ASN A 292 -1.32 -18.89 15.20
CA ASN A 292 -2.52 -19.70 15.03
C ASN A 292 -3.73 -18.93 14.45
N TYR A 293 -4.74 -19.71 14.06
CA TYR A 293 -6.15 -19.37 14.12
C TYR A 293 -6.93 -20.59 14.64
N ASN A 294 -6.54 -21.03 15.83
CA ASN A 294 -7.07 -22.22 16.50
C ASN A 294 -8.52 -22.01 16.98
N GLN A 295 -9.12 -23.01 17.62
CA GLN A 295 -10.50 -22.94 18.08
C GLN A 295 -10.73 -21.77 19.05
N ALA A 296 -9.84 -21.53 20.01
CA ALA A 296 -9.97 -20.43 20.96
C ALA A 296 -9.97 -19.05 20.26
N SER A 297 -9.08 -18.84 19.30
CA SER A 297 -9.07 -17.65 18.44
C SER A 297 -10.35 -17.52 17.62
N ARG A 298 -10.86 -18.63 17.06
CA ARG A 298 -12.13 -18.66 16.30
C ARG A 298 -13.34 -18.28 17.14
N GLU A 299 -13.50 -18.88 18.32
CA GLU A 299 -14.60 -18.58 19.22
C GLU A 299 -14.56 -17.13 19.74
N ALA A 300 -13.38 -16.56 19.97
CA ALA A 300 -13.27 -15.15 20.32
C ALA A 300 -13.80 -14.23 19.20
N VAL A 301 -13.49 -14.55 17.94
CA VAL A 301 -14.05 -13.82 16.78
C VAL A 301 -15.55 -14.04 16.66
N TYR A 302 -16.05 -15.25 16.87
CA TYR A 302 -17.48 -15.55 16.82
C TYR A 302 -18.26 -14.73 17.85
N ARG A 303 -17.80 -14.68 19.11
CA ARG A 303 -18.40 -13.88 20.18
C ARG A 303 -18.42 -12.38 19.83
N PHE A 304 -17.31 -11.87 19.29
CA PHE A 304 -17.22 -10.48 18.89
C PHE A 304 -18.16 -10.14 17.73
N PHE A 305 -18.25 -11.00 16.71
CA PHE A 305 -19.20 -10.82 15.61
C PHE A 305 -20.65 -10.98 16.09
N GLY A 306 -20.94 -11.93 16.97
CA GLY A 306 -22.24 -12.08 17.63
C GLY A 306 -22.71 -10.77 18.27
N LYS A 307 -21.85 -10.18 19.09
CA LYS A 307 -22.11 -8.89 19.76
C LYS A 307 -22.34 -7.74 18.77
N HIS A 308 -21.44 -7.55 17.80
CA HIS A 308 -21.44 -6.35 16.94
C HIS A 308 -22.24 -6.46 15.64
N VAL A 309 -22.55 -7.68 15.19
CA VAL A 309 -23.24 -7.93 13.92
C VAL A 309 -24.64 -8.53 14.13
N LEU A 310 -24.78 -9.46 15.08
CA LEU A 310 -26.08 -10.07 15.41
C LEU A 310 -26.81 -9.35 16.55
N GLY A 311 -26.11 -8.54 17.33
CA GLY A 311 -26.66 -7.90 18.53
C GLY A 311 -26.87 -8.89 19.68
N ASP A 312 -26.17 -10.02 19.67
CA ASP A 312 -26.26 -11.05 20.69
C ASP A 312 -24.96 -11.08 21.53
N PRO A 313 -25.00 -10.58 22.78
CA PRO A 313 -23.83 -10.51 23.63
C PRO A 313 -23.55 -11.79 24.41
N ASP A 314 -24.39 -12.83 24.35
CA ASP A 314 -24.21 -14.05 25.15
C ASP A 314 -23.09 -14.93 24.55
N PRO A 315 -21.93 -15.07 25.20
CA PRO A 315 -20.80 -15.80 24.65
C PRO A 315 -21.04 -17.31 24.54
N THR A 316 -22.07 -17.86 25.20
CA THR A 316 -22.38 -19.30 25.21
C THR A 316 -23.00 -19.77 23.88
N HIS A 317 -23.60 -18.86 23.12
CA HIS A 317 -24.16 -19.16 21.79
C HIS A 317 -23.11 -19.33 20.68
N PHE A 318 -21.85 -18.95 20.96
CA PHE A 318 -20.79 -18.84 19.96
C PHE A 318 -19.66 -19.86 20.13
N ALA A 319 -19.93 -20.97 20.82
CA ALA A 319 -19.00 -22.10 20.92
C ALA A 319 -18.93 -22.89 19.60
N GLU A 320 -17.75 -23.38 19.24
CA GLU A 320 -17.59 -24.22 18.06
C GLU A 320 -18.15 -25.62 18.32
N GLN A 321 -19.05 -26.07 17.44
CA GLN A 321 -19.58 -27.43 17.45
C GLN A 321 -18.72 -28.34 16.56
N THR A 322 -18.79 -29.65 16.78
CA THR A 322 -18.14 -30.65 15.92
C THR A 322 -18.50 -30.42 14.46
N ILE A 323 -17.48 -30.45 13.59
CA ILE A 323 -17.62 -30.25 12.15
C ILE A 323 -17.30 -31.54 11.40
N ARG A 324 -17.83 -31.63 10.19
CA ARG A 324 -17.36 -32.57 9.18
C ARG A 324 -16.58 -31.78 8.14
N VAL A 325 -15.34 -32.16 7.90
CA VAL A 325 -14.49 -31.53 6.87
C VAL A 325 -14.62 -32.34 5.59
N GLU A 326 -14.95 -31.66 4.49
CA GLU A 326 -15.06 -32.30 3.18
C GLU A 326 -13.69 -32.62 2.59
N LYS A 327 -13.65 -33.50 1.59
CA LYS A 327 -12.40 -33.78 0.87
C LYS A 327 -11.96 -32.54 0.10
N LEU A 328 -10.65 -32.33 0.00
CA LEU A 328 -10.08 -31.17 -0.69
C LEU A 328 -10.62 -31.01 -2.12
N GLN A 329 -10.68 -32.12 -2.87
CA GLN A 329 -11.20 -32.18 -4.24
C GLN A 329 -12.66 -31.74 -4.38
N ASP A 330 -13.49 -31.96 -3.35
CA ASP A 330 -14.90 -31.59 -3.36
C ASP A 330 -15.06 -30.06 -3.13
N MET A 331 -14.04 -29.42 -2.55
CA MET A 331 -13.97 -28.00 -2.26
C MET A 331 -13.13 -27.19 -3.26
N LEU A 332 -12.52 -27.81 -4.27
CA LEU A 332 -11.76 -27.14 -5.33
C LEU A 332 -12.65 -26.88 -6.55
N ALA A 333 -12.72 -25.62 -6.98
CA ALA A 333 -13.52 -25.22 -8.14
C ALA A 333 -12.96 -25.78 -9.46
N LEU A 334 -11.64 -25.92 -9.55
CA LEU A 334 -10.93 -26.36 -10.75
C LEU A 334 -10.44 -27.82 -10.68
N HIS A 335 -10.77 -28.57 -9.61
CA HIS A 335 -10.47 -30.00 -9.60
C HIS A 335 -11.27 -30.72 -10.70
N GLY A 336 -10.57 -31.31 -11.66
CA GLY A 336 -11.18 -31.95 -12.83
C GLY A 336 -11.82 -30.96 -13.81
N ARG A 337 -11.52 -29.65 -13.72
CA ARG A 337 -12.05 -28.61 -14.61
C ARG A 337 -10.92 -27.69 -15.08
N ALA A 338 -11.01 -27.24 -16.33
CA ALA A 338 -10.14 -26.18 -16.82
C ALA A 338 -10.64 -24.81 -16.32
N LEU A 339 -9.74 -23.83 -16.32
CA LEU A 339 -10.14 -22.42 -16.24
C LEU A 339 -11.07 -22.07 -17.43
N PRO A 340 -11.94 -21.06 -17.27
CA PRO A 340 -12.77 -20.57 -18.39
C PRO A 340 -11.93 -20.11 -19.60
N ASP A 341 -12.49 -20.21 -20.80
CA ASP A 341 -11.75 -19.98 -22.07
C ASP A 341 -11.10 -18.59 -22.20
N ASN A 342 -11.67 -17.58 -21.53
CA ASN A 342 -11.12 -16.21 -21.52
C ASN A 342 -10.03 -16.00 -20.45
N ALA A 343 -9.67 -17.02 -19.66
CA ALA A 343 -8.65 -16.91 -18.64
C ALA A 343 -7.28 -16.60 -19.24
N LEU A 344 -6.59 -15.63 -18.65
CA LEU A 344 -5.29 -15.15 -19.10
C LEU A 344 -4.17 -15.80 -18.30
N ASN A 345 -3.05 -16.09 -18.97
CA ASN A 345 -1.84 -16.49 -18.27
C ASN A 345 -1.13 -15.28 -17.63
N TYR A 346 -0.14 -15.55 -16.76
CA TYR A 346 0.65 -14.53 -16.06
C TYR A 346 1.14 -13.38 -16.96
N ARG A 347 1.70 -13.69 -18.13
CA ARG A 347 2.22 -12.67 -19.07
C ARG A 347 1.08 -11.80 -19.61
N GLN A 348 -0.02 -12.42 -20.01
CA GLN A 348 -1.18 -11.70 -20.54
C GLN A 348 -1.84 -10.81 -19.47
N LEU A 349 -1.88 -11.26 -18.22
CA LEU A 349 -2.37 -10.48 -17.07
C LEU A 349 -1.52 -9.24 -16.83
N LEU A 350 -0.19 -9.36 -16.81
CA LEU A 350 0.71 -8.21 -16.71
C LEU A 350 0.48 -7.21 -17.85
N GLU A 351 0.44 -7.70 -19.09
CA GLU A 351 0.23 -6.80 -20.24
C GLU A 351 -1.14 -6.13 -20.22
N GLN A 352 -2.18 -6.81 -19.73
CA GLN A 352 -3.49 -6.20 -19.52
C GLN A 352 -3.45 -5.13 -18.43
N TRP A 353 -2.79 -5.40 -17.31
CA TRP A 353 -2.59 -4.43 -16.22
C TRP A 353 -1.90 -3.16 -16.72
N ILE A 354 -0.82 -3.32 -17.51
CA ILE A 354 -0.10 -2.22 -18.15
C ILE A 354 -1.01 -1.44 -19.09
N ARG A 355 -1.77 -2.13 -19.96
CA ARG A 355 -2.72 -1.46 -20.88
C ARG A 355 -3.78 -0.66 -20.12
N ALA A 356 -4.34 -1.22 -19.05
CA ALA A 356 -5.33 -0.53 -18.22
C ALA A 356 -4.71 0.71 -17.55
N ALA A 357 -3.50 0.59 -17.01
CA ALA A 357 -2.79 1.71 -16.40
C ALA A 357 -2.50 2.85 -17.41
N LYS A 358 -2.04 2.51 -18.62
CA LYS A 358 -1.81 3.49 -19.70
C LYS A 358 -3.10 4.23 -20.07
N ARG A 359 -4.24 3.51 -20.21
CA ARG A 359 -5.55 4.15 -20.49
C ARG A 359 -5.97 5.13 -19.38
N GLN A 360 -5.81 4.75 -18.12
CA GLN A 360 -6.14 5.63 -16.99
C GLN A 360 -5.26 6.88 -16.95
N ASN A 361 -3.97 6.75 -17.26
CA ASN A 361 -3.04 7.88 -17.34
C ASN A 361 -3.39 8.84 -18.47
N ASP A 362 -3.79 8.31 -19.63
CA ASP A 362 -4.16 9.08 -20.80
C ASP A 362 -5.50 9.81 -20.61
N ALA A 363 -6.43 9.19 -19.86
CA ALA A 363 -7.71 9.78 -19.50
C ALA A 363 -7.60 10.87 -18.41
N THR A 364 -6.56 10.85 -17.57
CA THR A 364 -6.39 11.81 -16.48
C THR A 364 -6.08 13.20 -17.04
N ARG A 365 -6.99 14.17 -16.83
CA ARG A 365 -6.84 15.56 -17.32
C ARG A 365 -6.33 16.53 -16.25
N ASP A 366 -6.73 16.38 -15.00
CA ASP A 366 -6.31 17.28 -13.90
C ASP A 366 -4.81 17.12 -13.60
N PRO A 367 -4.00 18.18 -13.78
CA PRO A 367 -2.58 18.17 -13.41
C PRO A 367 -2.35 17.86 -11.92
N ARG A 368 -3.28 18.23 -11.02
CA ARG A 368 -3.14 17.95 -9.58
C ARG A 368 -3.13 16.45 -9.31
N THR A 369 -4.06 15.71 -9.91
CA THR A 369 -4.13 14.24 -9.80
C THR A 369 -2.89 13.56 -10.35
N LEU A 370 -2.35 14.03 -11.49
CA LEU A 370 -1.09 13.50 -12.03
C LEU A 370 0.09 13.76 -11.09
N ARG A 371 0.15 14.97 -10.51
CA ARG A 371 1.19 15.36 -9.56
C ARG A 371 1.13 14.52 -8.28
N GLU A 372 -0.07 14.35 -7.71
CA GLU A 372 -0.29 13.53 -6.52
C GLU A 372 0.15 12.08 -6.74
N ARG A 373 -0.22 11.47 -7.87
CA ARG A 373 0.16 10.08 -8.19
C ARG A 373 1.67 9.93 -8.38
N LEU A 374 2.33 10.88 -9.04
CA LEU A 374 3.79 10.88 -9.15
C LEU A 374 4.46 11.06 -7.78
N ALA A 375 3.97 12.00 -6.95
CA ALA A 375 4.52 12.24 -5.62
C ALA A 375 4.39 11.01 -4.71
N LEU A 376 3.27 10.29 -4.78
CA LEU A 376 3.05 9.03 -4.07
C LEU A 376 3.97 7.91 -4.55
N ALA A 377 4.15 7.74 -5.87
CA ALA A 377 5.07 6.73 -6.42
C ALA A 377 6.53 7.03 -6.07
N LEU A 378 6.92 8.31 -6.12
CA LEU A 378 8.24 8.79 -5.70
C LEU A 378 8.41 8.75 -4.17
N ALA A 379 7.33 8.59 -3.40
CA ALA A 379 7.32 8.69 -1.94
C ALA A 379 7.98 9.97 -1.40
N VAL A 380 7.78 11.09 -2.11
CA VAL A 380 8.37 12.39 -1.78
C VAL A 380 7.34 13.36 -1.21
N GLU A 381 7.84 14.35 -0.48
CA GLU A 381 7.04 15.45 0.05
C GLU A 381 7.76 16.80 -0.12
N TRP A 382 6.98 17.87 -0.17
CA TRP A 382 7.52 19.22 -0.01
C TRP A 382 7.84 19.45 1.47
N PRO A 383 9.10 19.74 1.86
CA PRO A 383 9.43 19.94 3.25
C PRO A 383 8.66 21.10 3.88
N ALA A 384 8.14 20.90 5.09
CA ALA A 384 7.47 21.96 5.85
C ALA A 384 8.47 23.00 6.40
N SER A 385 9.69 22.56 6.71
CA SER A 385 10.79 23.43 7.13
C SER A 385 12.13 22.86 6.67
N VAL A 386 13.07 23.76 6.45
CA VAL A 386 14.47 23.45 6.11
C VAL A 386 15.38 24.42 6.84
N GLN A 387 16.58 23.95 7.18
CA GLN A 387 17.62 24.75 7.83
C GLN A 387 18.89 24.72 6.99
N LEU A 388 19.62 25.83 6.96
CA LEU A 388 20.91 25.95 6.30
C LEU A 388 22.00 26.11 7.36
N SER A 389 23.04 25.29 7.30
CA SER A 389 24.32 25.58 7.94
C SER A 389 25.38 25.85 6.87
N SER A 390 26.30 26.77 7.13
CA SER A 390 27.29 27.23 6.15
C SER A 390 28.70 27.33 6.74
N SER A 391 29.71 27.05 5.93
CA SER A 391 31.12 27.30 6.20
C SER A 391 31.78 27.77 4.90
N GLY A 392 31.98 29.09 4.77
CA GLY A 392 32.31 29.70 3.47
C GLY A 392 31.20 29.44 2.45
N ASP A 393 31.56 28.95 1.27
CA ASP A 393 30.59 28.57 0.23
C ASP A 393 29.94 27.21 0.49
N ALA A 394 30.52 26.37 1.35
CA ALA A 394 29.99 25.04 1.64
C ALA A 394 28.75 25.17 2.52
N VAL A 395 27.69 24.46 2.16
CA VAL A 395 26.43 24.46 2.90
C VAL A 395 25.93 23.04 3.18
N THR A 396 25.11 22.90 4.21
CA THR A 396 24.29 21.72 4.44
C THR A 396 22.85 22.14 4.64
N ILE A 397 21.96 21.66 3.77
CA ILE A 397 20.52 21.85 3.91
C ILE A 397 19.98 20.66 4.72
N THR A 398 19.34 20.95 5.85
CA THR A 398 18.84 19.93 6.77
C THR A 398 17.32 19.98 6.84
N ARG A 399 16.69 18.81 6.92
CA ARG A 399 15.27 18.63 7.29
C ARG A 399 15.18 18.23 8.76
N PRO A 400 14.90 19.16 9.69
CA PRO A 400 15.01 18.88 11.12
C PRO A 400 14.09 17.75 11.58
N ASP A 401 12.92 17.61 10.95
CA ASP A 401 11.93 16.57 11.22
C ASP A 401 12.36 15.17 10.76
N ARG A 402 13.35 15.08 9.86
CA ARG A 402 13.79 13.80 9.25
C ARG A 402 15.26 13.44 9.49
N GLY A 403 16.06 14.38 9.99
CA GLY A 403 17.52 14.18 10.08
C GLY A 403 18.23 14.02 8.72
N HIS A 404 17.54 14.33 7.61
CA HIS A 404 18.14 14.36 6.27
C HIS A 404 19.08 15.57 6.15
N ARG A 405 20.26 15.37 5.56
CA ARG A 405 21.30 16.38 5.37
C ARG A 405 21.81 16.32 3.94
N ILE A 406 21.78 17.46 3.25
CA ILE A 406 22.14 17.58 1.84
C ILE A 406 23.33 18.55 1.75
N PRO A 407 24.55 18.05 1.53
CA PRO A 407 25.70 18.90 1.29
C PRO A 407 25.55 19.68 -0.01
N GLY A 408 26.19 20.83 -0.10
CA GLY A 408 26.17 21.64 -1.31
C GLY A 408 27.13 22.82 -1.27
N LEU A 409 27.05 23.63 -2.32
CA LEU A 409 27.77 24.89 -2.49
C LEU A 409 26.76 25.99 -2.77
N TRP A 410 26.80 27.08 -2.01
CA TRP A 410 25.88 28.20 -2.14
C TRP A 410 26.63 29.50 -2.37
N LYS A 411 26.37 30.14 -3.52
CA LYS A 411 26.83 31.49 -3.85
C LYS A 411 25.62 32.42 -3.86
N PRO A 412 25.37 33.18 -2.78
CA PRO A 412 24.25 34.11 -2.74
C PRO A 412 24.47 35.29 -3.71
N GLY A 413 23.38 35.91 -4.13
CA GLY A 413 23.39 37.07 -5.01
C GLY A 413 21.96 37.59 -5.25
N PRO A 414 21.80 38.73 -5.92
CA PRO A 414 20.48 39.26 -6.29
C PRO A 414 19.83 38.52 -7.47
N GLY A 415 18.50 38.51 -7.51
CA GLY A 415 17.72 38.02 -8.65
C GLY A 415 17.28 36.56 -8.53
N VAL A 416 16.94 35.95 -9.68
CA VAL A 416 16.36 34.61 -9.75
C VAL A 416 17.45 33.55 -9.49
N PRO A 417 17.34 32.72 -8.43
CA PRO A 417 18.34 31.69 -8.14
C PRO A 417 18.32 30.55 -9.16
N LEU A 418 19.52 30.03 -9.42
CA LEU A 418 19.75 28.81 -10.16
C LEU A 418 20.13 27.69 -9.21
N LEU A 419 19.33 26.63 -9.16
CA LEU A 419 19.73 25.33 -8.63
C LEU A 419 20.35 24.51 -9.75
N VAL A 420 21.60 24.07 -9.58
CA VAL A 420 22.30 23.18 -10.53
C VAL A 420 22.56 21.83 -9.87
N VAL A 421 22.19 20.75 -10.56
CA VAL A 421 22.39 19.38 -10.11
C VAL A 421 23.17 18.61 -11.18
N HIS A 422 24.21 17.90 -10.75
CA HIS A 422 25.08 17.11 -11.63
C HIS A 422 25.23 15.71 -11.06
N ALA A 423 25.28 14.69 -11.92
CA ALA A 423 25.43 13.29 -11.51
C ALA A 423 26.77 12.97 -10.79
N GLN A 424 27.69 13.94 -10.71
CA GLN A 424 28.99 13.83 -10.05
C GLN A 424 29.09 14.73 -8.81
N GLY A 425 28.00 15.39 -8.41
CA GLY A 425 27.93 16.24 -7.23
C GLY A 425 28.11 17.74 -7.47
N ALA A 426 28.00 18.52 -6.40
CA ALA A 426 27.95 19.97 -6.35
C ALA A 426 29.18 20.64 -6.95
N LYS A 427 30.38 20.06 -6.80
CA LYS A 427 31.61 20.60 -7.38
C LYS A 427 31.56 20.60 -8.92
N ALA A 428 31.13 19.49 -9.52
CA ALA A 428 30.95 19.40 -10.97
C ALA A 428 29.82 20.31 -11.45
N ALA A 429 28.73 20.42 -10.67
CA ALA A 429 27.64 21.35 -10.94
C ALA A 429 28.13 22.82 -10.96
N MET A 430 28.94 23.24 -9.98
CA MET A 430 29.50 24.60 -9.94
C MET A 430 30.50 24.89 -11.05
N ALA A 431 31.23 23.88 -11.52
CA ALA A 431 32.16 24.00 -12.65
C ALA A 431 31.46 24.00 -14.02
N SER A 432 30.14 23.78 -14.08
CA SER A 432 29.40 23.70 -15.33
C SER A 432 29.28 25.07 -16.03
N PRO A 433 29.18 25.10 -17.38
CA PRO A 433 29.01 26.35 -18.12
C PRO A 433 27.80 27.18 -17.67
N VAL A 434 26.67 26.53 -17.31
CA VAL A 434 25.45 27.23 -16.87
C VAL A 434 25.63 27.89 -15.49
N ALA A 435 26.37 27.26 -14.58
CA ALA A 435 26.71 27.84 -13.28
C ALA A 435 27.68 29.01 -13.45
N ALA A 436 28.77 28.82 -14.21
CA ALA A 436 29.78 29.84 -14.46
C ALA A 436 29.17 31.11 -15.09
N GLU A 437 28.31 30.94 -16.10
CA GLU A 437 27.62 32.06 -16.75
C GLU A 437 26.68 32.79 -15.80
N THR A 438 25.94 32.05 -14.98
CA THR A 438 25.01 32.66 -14.00
C THR A 438 25.78 33.46 -12.93
N LEU A 439 26.89 32.92 -12.43
CA LEU A 439 27.77 33.61 -11.47
C LEU A 439 28.40 34.87 -12.06
N ARG A 440 28.80 34.84 -13.34
CA ARG A 440 29.35 36.01 -14.05
C ARG A 440 28.37 37.18 -14.12
N THR A 441 27.07 36.89 -14.15
CA THR A 441 25.99 37.90 -14.10
C THR A 441 25.63 38.34 -12.67
N GLY A 442 26.34 37.87 -11.65
CA GLY A 442 26.11 38.20 -10.23
C GLY A 442 24.87 37.53 -9.62
N ARG A 443 24.24 36.57 -10.31
CA ARG A 443 23.01 35.91 -9.84
C ARG A 443 23.31 34.75 -8.87
N PRO A 444 22.37 34.42 -7.95
CA PRO A 444 22.57 33.36 -6.97
C PRO A 444 22.64 31.98 -7.61
N VAL A 445 23.58 31.14 -7.16
CA VAL A 445 23.73 29.74 -7.59
C VAL A 445 23.85 28.81 -6.41
N LEU A 446 22.95 27.82 -6.35
CA LEU A 446 23.00 26.68 -5.43
C LEU A 446 23.37 25.43 -6.22
N ALA A 447 24.34 24.68 -5.73
CA ALA A 447 24.64 23.34 -6.21
C ALA A 447 24.54 22.36 -5.03
N ILE A 448 23.96 21.19 -5.27
CA ILE A 448 23.79 20.16 -4.22
C ILE A 448 24.48 18.86 -4.60
N ASP A 449 24.95 18.15 -3.58
CA ASP A 449 25.30 16.73 -3.65
C ASP A 449 24.02 15.94 -3.37
N ALA A 450 23.27 15.62 -4.44
CA ALA A 450 22.09 14.75 -4.33
C ALA A 450 22.51 13.35 -3.85
N PHE A 451 21.57 12.58 -3.31
CA PHE A 451 21.78 11.24 -2.78
C PHE A 451 22.75 10.38 -3.62
N GLU A 452 23.80 9.88 -2.96
CA GLU A 452 24.88 9.07 -3.56
C GLU A 452 25.67 9.80 -4.67
N THR A 453 25.87 11.11 -4.54
CA THR A 453 26.77 11.90 -5.40
C THR A 453 27.70 12.79 -4.57
N GLY A 454 28.89 13.12 -5.08
CA GLY A 454 29.83 14.03 -4.42
C GLY A 454 30.09 13.68 -2.94
N ALA A 455 29.92 14.64 -2.03
CA ALA A 455 30.11 14.42 -0.60
C ALA A 455 28.96 13.66 0.09
N ALA A 456 27.87 13.37 -0.62
CA ALA A 456 26.74 12.58 -0.12
C ALA A 456 26.91 11.05 -0.32
N VAL A 457 27.97 10.61 -1.00
CA VAL A 457 28.32 9.18 -1.11
C VAL A 457 28.69 8.63 0.26
N ALA A 458 28.00 7.57 0.69
CA ALA A 458 28.24 6.95 1.99
C ALA A 458 28.33 5.42 1.90
N VAL A 459 28.96 4.81 2.91
CA VAL A 459 28.88 3.35 3.08
C VAL A 459 27.46 2.97 3.47
N ARG A 460 26.86 2.07 2.70
CA ARG A 460 25.46 1.65 2.89
C ARG A 460 25.37 0.21 3.37
N PRO A 461 24.44 -0.09 4.30
CA PRO A 461 24.15 -1.47 4.65
C PRO A 461 23.55 -2.20 3.45
N ALA A 462 23.77 -3.51 3.38
CA ALA A 462 23.10 -4.35 2.39
C ALA A 462 21.57 -4.23 2.54
N PRO A 463 20.81 -4.17 1.42
CA PRO A 463 19.36 -4.07 1.49
C PRO A 463 18.78 -5.31 2.18
N LYS A 464 18.01 -5.08 3.24
CA LYS A 464 17.25 -6.15 3.92
C LYS A 464 16.04 -6.58 3.07
N ARG A 465 15.43 -7.71 3.45
CA ARG A 465 14.20 -8.22 2.83
C ARG A 465 13.16 -7.10 2.73
N HIS A 466 12.49 -7.00 1.58
CA HIS A 466 11.47 -5.97 1.31
C HIS A 466 11.96 -4.52 1.43
N HIS A 467 13.26 -4.23 1.22
CA HIS A 467 13.85 -2.89 1.38
C HIS A 467 12.98 -1.74 0.83
N LEU A 468 12.50 -1.85 -0.41
CA LEU A 468 11.69 -0.82 -1.08
C LEU A 468 10.26 -0.68 -0.54
N THR A 469 9.80 -1.58 0.32
CA THR A 469 8.54 -1.42 1.07
C THR A 469 8.69 -0.33 2.13
N PHE A 470 9.86 -0.26 2.76
CA PHE A 470 10.12 0.59 3.92
C PHE A 470 10.94 1.83 3.60
N ASN A 471 11.74 1.76 2.53
CA ASN A 471 12.72 2.78 2.17
C ASN A 471 12.48 3.25 0.73
N PRO A 472 12.62 4.57 0.45
CA PRO A 472 12.63 5.07 -0.92
C PRO A 472 13.75 4.43 -1.74
N SER A 473 13.52 4.28 -3.05
CA SER A 473 14.60 3.98 -3.99
C SER A 473 15.61 5.13 -4.06
N ASP A 474 16.84 4.83 -4.48
CA ASP A 474 17.90 5.86 -4.63
C ASP A 474 17.46 7.05 -5.49
N ASP A 475 16.76 6.80 -6.61
CA ASP A 475 16.28 7.87 -7.49
C ASP A 475 15.16 8.71 -6.86
N ALA A 476 14.32 8.11 -6.02
CA ALA A 476 13.35 8.83 -5.21
C ALA A 476 14.04 9.72 -4.16
N SER A 477 15.09 9.22 -3.51
CA SER A 477 15.90 10.01 -2.58
C SER A 477 16.56 11.20 -3.27
N ARG A 478 17.11 11.03 -4.48
CA ARG A 478 17.67 12.13 -5.29
C ARG A 478 16.62 13.19 -5.62
N VAL A 479 15.41 12.77 -6.00
CA VAL A 479 14.29 13.69 -6.24
C VAL A 479 13.90 14.44 -4.96
N GLN A 480 13.85 13.75 -3.81
CA GLN A 480 13.57 14.38 -2.51
C GLN A 480 14.61 15.44 -2.13
N ASP A 481 15.89 15.20 -2.41
CA ASP A 481 16.96 16.15 -2.12
C ASP A 481 16.80 17.43 -2.95
N ILE A 482 16.46 17.28 -4.23
CA ILE A 482 16.20 18.42 -5.13
C ILE A 482 14.98 19.22 -4.63
N LEU A 483 13.89 18.56 -4.24
CA LEU A 483 12.72 19.24 -3.64
C LEU A 483 13.08 19.99 -2.36
N THR A 484 13.98 19.44 -1.56
CA THR A 484 14.44 20.07 -0.32
C THR A 484 15.29 21.32 -0.61
N ALA A 485 16.15 21.27 -1.62
CA ALA A 485 16.91 22.42 -2.07
C ALA A 485 16.00 23.52 -2.66
N LEU A 486 14.97 23.14 -3.40
CA LEU A 486 13.96 24.09 -3.91
C LEU A 486 13.17 24.75 -2.76
N ALA A 487 12.78 23.99 -1.74
CA ALA A 487 12.13 24.53 -0.55
C ALA A 487 13.04 25.50 0.21
N PHE A 488 14.35 25.24 0.28
CA PHE A 488 15.29 26.22 0.83
C PHE A 488 15.33 27.52 0.00
N LEU A 489 15.41 27.42 -1.32
CA LEU A 489 15.41 28.61 -2.18
C LEU A 489 14.11 29.43 -2.05
N GLU A 490 12.96 28.80 -1.84
CA GLU A 490 11.71 29.49 -1.52
C GLU A 490 11.85 30.37 -0.25
N THR A 491 12.55 29.89 0.79
CA THR A 491 12.77 30.68 2.02
C THR A 491 13.66 31.91 1.83
N THR A 492 14.41 31.98 0.72
CA THR A 492 15.22 33.18 0.37
C THR A 492 14.38 34.31 -0.23
N GLY A 493 13.06 34.12 -0.38
CA GLY A 493 12.14 35.08 -1.03
C GLY A 493 12.03 34.90 -2.54
N ALA A 494 12.62 33.84 -3.10
CA ALA A 494 12.56 33.55 -4.53
C ALA A 494 11.14 33.14 -4.94
N ARG A 495 10.52 33.93 -5.83
CA ARG A 495 9.20 33.61 -6.42
C ARG A 495 9.27 32.66 -7.61
N GLU A 496 10.47 32.49 -8.16
CA GLU A 496 10.79 31.60 -9.28
C GLU A 496 12.18 31.03 -9.03
N VAL A 497 12.39 29.77 -9.41
CA VAL A 497 13.71 29.12 -9.37
C VAL A 497 14.03 28.54 -10.73
N ARG A 498 15.24 28.78 -11.23
CA ARG A 498 15.78 28.06 -12.39
C ARG A 498 16.38 26.76 -11.91
N LEU A 499 16.07 25.64 -12.55
CA LEU A 499 16.63 24.33 -12.23
C LEU A 499 17.38 23.79 -13.44
N ALA A 500 18.67 23.50 -13.29
CA ALA A 500 19.50 22.90 -14.31
C ALA A 500 19.96 21.49 -13.89
N GLY A 501 19.59 20.47 -14.66
CA GLY A 501 20.07 19.10 -14.48
C GLY A 501 21.04 18.72 -15.58
N ILE A 502 22.22 18.21 -15.22
CA ILE A 502 23.31 17.87 -16.14
C ILE A 502 23.60 16.36 -16.11
N GLY A 503 23.67 15.74 -17.30
CA GLY A 503 23.78 14.29 -17.44
C GLY A 503 22.53 13.60 -16.89
N ASP A 504 22.70 12.46 -16.19
CA ASP A 504 21.57 11.71 -15.62
C ASP A 504 20.77 12.50 -14.56
N ALA A 505 21.37 13.56 -13.98
CA ALA A 505 20.64 14.45 -13.07
C ALA A 505 19.50 15.22 -13.76
N GLY A 506 19.49 15.29 -15.09
CA GLY A 506 18.37 15.82 -15.87
C GLY A 506 17.05 15.11 -15.58
N LEU A 507 17.07 13.78 -15.42
CA LEU A 507 15.89 12.99 -15.09
C LEU A 507 15.40 13.29 -13.67
N TRP A 508 16.30 13.35 -12.70
CA TRP A 508 15.96 13.68 -11.30
C TRP A 508 15.32 15.07 -11.21
N CYS A 509 15.91 16.05 -11.92
CA CYS A 509 15.39 17.42 -11.98
C CYS A 509 14.02 17.49 -12.67
N LEU A 510 13.77 16.69 -13.71
CA LEU A 510 12.47 16.62 -14.36
C LEU A 510 11.38 16.15 -13.39
N PHE A 511 11.62 15.04 -12.68
CA PHE A 511 10.63 14.52 -11.73
C PHE A 511 10.46 15.44 -10.52
N ALA A 512 11.53 16.06 -10.00
CA ALA A 512 11.44 17.06 -8.94
C ALA A 512 10.61 18.28 -9.39
N ALA A 513 10.86 18.82 -10.59
CA ALA A 513 10.08 19.94 -11.12
C ALA A 513 8.61 19.58 -11.34
N ALA A 514 8.29 18.34 -11.73
CA ALA A 514 6.92 17.89 -11.95
C ALA A 514 6.08 17.91 -10.66
N VAL A 515 6.72 17.65 -9.50
CA VAL A 515 6.05 17.58 -8.19
C VAL A 515 6.36 18.75 -7.25
N ALA A 516 7.14 19.73 -7.71
CA ALA A 516 7.42 20.94 -6.95
C ALA A 516 6.14 21.77 -6.68
N ARG A 517 6.10 22.45 -5.53
CA ARG A 517 5.02 23.39 -5.18
C ARG A 517 5.25 24.79 -5.75
N VAL A 518 6.50 25.15 -6.00
CA VAL A 518 6.90 26.43 -6.59
C VAL A 518 7.07 26.33 -8.11
N PRO A 519 6.90 27.43 -8.86
CA PRO A 519 7.25 27.46 -10.28
C PRO A 519 8.75 27.23 -10.50
N VAL A 520 9.08 26.24 -11.35
CA VAL A 520 10.46 25.88 -11.68
C VAL A 520 10.71 26.00 -13.19
N ALA A 521 11.64 26.85 -13.57
CA ALA A 521 12.12 26.95 -14.94
C ALA A 521 13.21 25.89 -15.19
N LEU A 522 12.79 24.72 -15.67
CA LEU A 522 13.66 23.56 -15.90
C LEU A 522 14.44 23.61 -17.23
N SER A 523 15.76 23.47 -17.12
CA SER A 523 16.72 23.14 -18.19
C SER A 523 17.35 21.78 -17.89
N ALA A 524 16.92 20.72 -18.59
CA ALA A 524 17.45 19.38 -18.39
C ALA A 524 17.63 18.68 -19.73
N ASP A 525 18.80 18.06 -19.92
CA ASP A 525 19.02 17.08 -20.97
C ASP A 525 18.56 15.71 -20.45
N LEU A 526 17.72 15.03 -21.23
CA LEU A 526 17.25 13.69 -20.90
C LEU A 526 18.13 12.59 -21.51
N ALA A 527 19.16 12.96 -22.28
CA ALA A 527 20.16 12.06 -22.87
C ALA A 527 19.51 10.82 -23.52
N GLY A 528 18.57 11.07 -24.43
CA GLY A 528 17.86 10.02 -25.17
C GLY A 528 16.89 9.16 -24.36
N PHE A 529 16.51 9.56 -23.15
CA PHE A 529 15.51 8.84 -22.35
C PHE A 529 14.10 8.99 -22.97
N THR A 530 13.58 7.90 -23.51
CA THR A 530 12.27 7.78 -24.17
C THR A 530 11.16 7.36 -23.22
N GLY A 531 11.51 6.83 -22.04
CA GLY A 531 10.54 6.38 -21.04
C GLY A 531 10.10 4.92 -21.21
N GLU A 532 10.85 4.13 -21.96
CA GLU A 532 10.67 2.67 -22.02
C GLU A 532 11.01 2.01 -20.68
N ASP A 533 10.37 0.88 -20.40
CA ASP A 533 10.55 0.15 -19.13
C ASP A 533 12.03 -0.15 -18.85
N SER A 534 12.77 -0.62 -19.86
CA SER A 534 14.19 -0.96 -19.71
C SER A 534 15.07 0.24 -19.31
N GLN A 535 14.73 1.45 -19.77
CA GLN A 535 15.44 2.66 -19.39
C GLN A 535 15.12 3.06 -17.95
N PHE A 536 13.86 2.94 -17.51
CA PHE A 536 13.50 3.12 -16.10
C PHE A 536 14.21 2.08 -15.21
N GLU A 537 14.27 0.81 -15.64
CA GLU A 537 14.97 -0.23 -14.89
C GLU A 537 16.46 0.04 -14.73
N GLN A 538 17.11 0.74 -15.66
CA GLN A 538 18.56 0.93 -15.65
C GLN A 538 19.01 2.31 -15.15
N ARG A 539 18.25 3.37 -15.45
CA ARG A 539 18.69 4.76 -15.27
C ARG A 539 17.84 5.58 -14.28
N PHE A 540 16.61 5.16 -13.99
CA PHE A 540 15.72 5.85 -13.05
C PHE A 540 14.68 4.88 -12.48
N PHE A 541 15.03 4.15 -11.43
CA PHE A 541 14.16 3.10 -10.90
C PHE A 541 13.41 3.55 -9.65
N VAL A 542 12.10 3.72 -9.82
CA VAL A 542 11.15 4.04 -8.74
C VAL A 542 9.94 3.11 -8.91
N PRO A 543 9.62 2.25 -7.92
CA PRO A 543 8.42 1.41 -7.99
C PRO A 543 7.15 2.24 -8.18
N GLY A 544 6.25 1.79 -9.05
CA GLY A 544 5.01 2.48 -9.39
C GLY A 544 5.16 3.70 -10.29
N ILE A 545 6.38 4.07 -10.74
CA ILE A 545 6.56 5.28 -11.55
C ILE A 545 5.86 5.21 -12.90
N GLN A 546 5.91 4.08 -13.59
CA GLN A 546 5.18 3.88 -14.85
C GLN A 546 3.67 3.79 -14.59
N ARG A 547 3.27 3.18 -13.47
CA ARG A 547 1.87 3.17 -13.03
C ARG A 547 1.33 4.59 -12.86
N ALA A 548 2.12 5.50 -12.30
CA ALA A 548 1.82 6.92 -12.12
C ALA A 548 1.95 7.76 -13.42
N GLY A 549 2.30 7.14 -14.56
CA GLY A 549 2.35 7.76 -15.87
C GLY A 549 3.75 8.12 -16.37
N GLY A 550 4.79 7.80 -15.59
CA GLY A 550 6.19 7.84 -15.99
C GLY A 550 6.62 9.18 -16.60
N LEU A 551 7.43 9.09 -17.65
CA LEU A 551 7.99 10.25 -18.34
C LEU A 551 6.90 11.15 -18.90
N ARG A 552 5.84 10.56 -19.48
CA ARG A 552 4.74 11.30 -20.11
C ARG A 552 4.01 12.18 -19.10
N ALA A 553 3.74 11.66 -17.89
CA ALA A 553 3.13 12.46 -16.83
C ALA A 553 4.02 13.62 -16.38
N ALA A 554 5.32 13.37 -16.17
CA ALA A 554 6.27 14.40 -15.76
C ALA A 554 6.38 15.54 -16.81
N LEU A 555 6.46 15.19 -18.10
CA LEU A 555 6.50 16.17 -19.20
C LEU A 555 5.20 16.99 -19.31
N ARG A 556 4.03 16.36 -19.11
CA ARG A 556 2.74 17.05 -19.11
C ARG A 556 2.65 18.08 -17.98
N LEU A 557 3.10 17.73 -16.78
CA LEU A 557 3.12 18.64 -15.64
C LEU A 557 4.06 19.83 -15.84
N ARG A 558 5.20 19.61 -16.51
CA ARG A 558 6.08 20.70 -16.93
C ARG A 558 5.41 21.68 -17.90
N ALA A 559 4.66 21.17 -18.89
CA ALA A 559 3.97 22.02 -19.85
C ALA A 559 2.89 22.88 -19.19
N ALA A 560 2.14 22.31 -18.23
CA ALA A 560 1.08 23.02 -17.50
C ALA A 560 1.61 24.23 -16.71
N LEU A 561 2.85 24.16 -16.17
CA LEU A 561 3.49 25.27 -15.46
C LEU A 561 3.79 26.49 -16.36
N ARG A 562 3.83 26.31 -17.70
CA ARG A 562 4.04 27.43 -18.64
C ARG A 562 2.75 28.21 -18.92
N PHE A 563 1.57 27.60 -18.79
CA PHE A 563 0.29 28.20 -19.17
C PHE A 563 -0.44 28.93 -18.02
N THR A 564 -0.01 28.76 -16.77
CA THR A 564 -0.57 29.50 -15.62
C THR A 564 -0.06 30.94 -15.51
N ARG A 565 0.87 31.37 -16.38
CA ARG A 565 1.17 32.79 -16.61
C ARG A 565 0.11 33.36 -17.57
N LYS A 566 -1.04 33.82 -17.04
CA LYS A 566 -1.74 34.91 -17.71
C LYS A 566 -0.86 36.15 -17.55
N GLU A 567 -0.47 36.73 -18.67
CA GLU A 567 0.21 38.03 -18.74
C GLU A 567 -0.61 39.07 -17.98
N PRO A 568 0.00 39.97 -17.18
CA PRO A 568 -0.68 41.18 -16.77
C PRO A 568 -0.86 42.06 -18.00
N GLU A 569 -2.11 42.50 -18.23
CA GLU A 569 -2.45 43.58 -19.18
C GLU A 569 -1.66 44.87 -18.91
#